data_AF-A0A7K4UL96-F1
#
_entry.id   AF-A0A7K4UL96-F1
#
_cell.length_a   1.000
_cell.length_b   1.000
_cell.length_c   1.000
_cell.angle_alpha   90.00
_cell.angle_beta   90.00
_cell.angle_gamma   90.00
#
_symmetry.space_group_name_H-M   'P 1'
#
loop_
_entity.id
_entity.type
_entity.pdbx_description
1 polymer ?
#
loop_
_entity_poly.entity_id
_entity_poly.type
_entity_poly.pdbx_seq_one_letter_code
_entity_poly.pdbx_strand_id
1 'polypeptide(L)'
;CTAVYRRLYRNRVIHLLALGTYLKPELLAYLQRDGIMQKDKGTLGKILQKVANLNPKDNSFSLKEHLFQTLQNNWLGYTEIDRQNLKLILSRKPALSQNATSSSQATSLGPSERDAP
;
A
#
# COMPACT_ATOMS: atom_id res chain seq x y z
N CYS A 1 19.09 -3.17 -23.76
CA CYS A 1 19.62 -2.36 -22.64
C CYS A 1 18.94 -2.72 -21.31
N THR A 2 19.65 -3.38 -20.38
CA THR A 2 19.12 -3.89 -19.09
C THR A 2 18.69 -2.79 -18.10
N ALA A 3 19.15 -1.54 -18.29
CA ALA A 3 18.78 -0.40 -17.45
C ALA A 3 17.29 -0.02 -17.58
N VAL A 4 16.72 -0.13 -18.78
CA VAL A 4 15.30 0.17 -19.04
C VAL A 4 14.41 -0.85 -18.33
N TYR A 5 14.76 -2.13 -18.40
CA TYR A 5 14.05 -3.20 -17.69
C TYR A 5 14.02 -2.98 -16.16
N ARG A 6 15.14 -2.60 -15.53
CA ARG A 6 15.16 -2.32 -14.09
C ARG A 6 14.26 -1.13 -13.70
N ARG A 7 14.26 -0.06 -14.51
CA ARG A 7 13.38 1.10 -14.28
C ARG A 7 11.92 0.72 -14.43
N LEU A 8 11.56 -0.02 -15.48
CA LEU A 8 10.20 -0.51 -15.71
C LEU A 8 9.75 -1.47 -14.61
N TYR A 9 10.64 -2.34 -14.13
CA TYR A 9 10.37 -3.25 -13.01
C TYR A 9 10.02 -2.50 -11.73
N ARG A 10 10.83 -1.50 -11.37
CA ARG A 10 10.54 -0.61 -10.24
C ARG A 10 9.19 0.10 -10.43
N ASN A 11 8.94 0.64 -11.60
CA ASN A 11 7.68 1.31 -11.90
C ASN A 11 6.51 0.34 -11.77
N ARG A 12 6.60 -0.90 -12.25
CA ARG A 12 5.51 -1.89 -12.16
C ARG A 12 5.15 -2.21 -10.70
N VAL A 13 6.15 -2.35 -9.83
CA VAL A 13 5.93 -2.54 -8.38
C VAL A 13 5.26 -1.32 -7.74
N ILE A 14 5.68 -0.11 -8.12
CA ILE A 14 5.07 1.14 -7.67
C ILE A 14 3.59 1.20 -8.07
N HIS A 15 3.28 0.89 -9.34
CA HIS A 15 1.91 0.92 -9.85
C HIS A 15 1.03 -0.13 -9.19
N LEU A 16 1.56 -1.31 -8.86
CA LEU A 16 0.80 -2.32 -8.11
C LEU A 16 0.42 -1.80 -6.71
N LEU A 17 1.41 -1.33 -5.95
CA LEU A 17 1.18 -0.80 -4.61
C LEU A 17 0.36 0.51 -4.56
N ALA A 18 0.21 1.18 -5.71
CA ALA A 18 -0.59 2.38 -5.79
C ALA A 18 -2.08 2.12 -5.61
N LEU A 19 -2.54 0.91 -6.00
CA LEU A 19 -3.93 0.48 -5.87
C LEU A 19 -4.29 0.05 -4.43
N GLY A 20 -3.30 -0.24 -3.59
CA GLY A 20 -3.54 -0.69 -2.22
C GLY A 20 -2.35 -1.35 -1.54
N THR A 21 -2.61 -2.03 -0.44
CA THR A 21 -1.62 -2.81 0.30
C THR A 21 -1.51 -4.21 -0.28
N TYR A 22 -0.29 -4.65 -0.63
CA TYR A 22 -0.06 -5.98 -1.21
C TYR A 22 0.93 -6.80 -0.38
N LEU A 23 0.79 -8.12 -0.44
CA LEU A 23 1.74 -9.04 0.18
C LEU A 23 2.90 -9.37 -0.78
N LYS A 24 4.08 -9.65 -0.22
CA LYS A 24 5.25 -10.11 -1.01
C LYS A 24 4.95 -11.31 -1.92
N PRO A 25 4.30 -12.40 -1.46
CA PRO A 25 3.95 -13.52 -2.34
C PRO A 25 2.99 -13.13 -3.47
N GLU A 26 2.04 -12.23 -3.23
CA GLU A 26 1.10 -11.79 -4.27
C GLU A 26 1.79 -10.94 -5.33
N LEU A 27 2.62 -9.98 -4.91
CA LEU A 27 3.48 -9.22 -5.81
C LEU A 27 4.36 -10.15 -6.65
N LEU A 28 4.93 -11.17 -6.02
CA LEU A 28 5.76 -12.13 -6.72
C LEU A 28 4.96 -12.91 -7.78
N ALA A 29 3.79 -13.43 -7.43
CA ALA A 29 2.93 -14.16 -8.36
C ALA A 29 2.52 -13.27 -9.55
N TYR A 30 2.18 -12.00 -9.29
CA TYR A 30 1.81 -11.05 -10.34
C TYR A 30 2.98 -10.78 -11.29
N LEU A 31 4.18 -10.56 -10.75
CA LEU A 31 5.39 -10.32 -11.54
C LEU A 31 5.81 -11.58 -12.32
N GLN A 32 5.64 -12.77 -11.75
CA GLN A 32 5.91 -14.04 -12.43
C GLN A 32 5.00 -14.26 -13.65
N ARG A 33 3.71 -13.90 -13.56
CA ARG A 33 2.79 -13.94 -14.72
C ARG A 33 3.23 -13.03 -15.85
N ASP A 34 3.89 -11.92 -15.51
CA ASP A 34 4.48 -10.98 -16.47
C ASP A 34 5.79 -11.46 -17.10
N GLY A 35 6.26 -12.67 -16.75
CA GLY A 35 7.53 -13.22 -17.22
C GLY A 35 8.75 -12.76 -16.42
N ILE A 36 8.54 -12.12 -15.25
CA ILE A 36 9.65 -11.68 -14.41
C ILE A 36 10.17 -12.87 -13.59
N MET A 37 11.44 -13.22 -13.83
CA MET A 37 12.07 -14.43 -13.32
C MET A 37 12.36 -14.38 -11.81
N GLN A 38 12.35 -15.55 -11.16
CA GLN A 38 12.66 -15.71 -9.73
C GLN A 38 14.03 -15.14 -9.31
N LYS A 39 14.98 -15.00 -10.23
CA LYS A 39 16.29 -14.36 -9.99
C LYS A 39 16.18 -12.92 -9.48
N ASP A 40 15.10 -12.23 -9.83
CA ASP A 40 14.86 -10.85 -9.40
C ASP A 40 14.16 -10.75 -8.04
N LYS A 41 13.86 -11.87 -7.35
CA LYS A 41 13.25 -11.86 -6.00
C LYS A 41 14.08 -11.10 -4.97
N GLY A 42 15.40 -11.25 -5.01
CA GLY A 42 16.31 -10.50 -4.13
C GLY A 42 16.26 -9.00 -4.42
N THR A 43 16.13 -8.63 -5.69
CA THR A 43 15.97 -7.25 -6.14
C THR A 43 14.60 -6.69 -5.75
N LEU A 44 13.53 -7.49 -5.85
CA LEU A 44 12.17 -7.12 -5.45
C LEU A 44 12.11 -6.68 -4.00
N GLY A 45 12.71 -7.47 -3.09
CA GLY A 45 12.75 -7.12 -1.67
C GLY A 45 13.47 -5.78 -1.41
N LYS A 46 14.58 -5.52 -2.11
CA LYS A 46 15.31 -4.25 -2.02
C LYS A 46 14.50 -3.08 -2.59
N ILE A 47 13.78 -3.29 -3.69
CA ILE A 47 12.93 -2.27 -4.29
C ILE A 47 11.76 -1.98 -3.37
N LEU A 48 11.07 -3.00 -2.86
CA LEU A 48 9.96 -2.85 -1.92
C LEU A 48 10.36 -2.04 -0.69
N GLN A 49 11.52 -2.29 -0.09
CA GLN A 49 11.98 -1.44 1.02
C GLN A 49 12.20 0.04 0.62
N LYS A 50 12.63 0.28 -0.62
CA LYS A 50 12.83 1.64 -1.13
C LYS A 50 11.51 2.34 -1.47
N VAL A 51 10.56 1.63 -2.08
CA VAL A 51 9.33 2.21 -2.64
C VAL A 51 8.09 2.03 -1.76
N ALA A 52 8.14 1.11 -0.82
CA ALA A 52 7.03 0.73 0.04
C ALA A 52 7.44 0.73 1.51
N ASN A 53 6.45 0.87 2.37
CA ASN A 53 6.57 0.64 3.80
C ASN A 53 6.11 -0.79 4.09
N LEU A 54 6.98 -1.59 4.70
CA LEU A 54 6.64 -2.90 5.20
C LEU A 54 5.92 -2.73 6.55
N ASN A 55 4.71 -3.26 6.66
CA ASN A 55 4.00 -3.37 7.91
C ASN A 55 4.40 -4.69 8.59
N PRO A 56 5.10 -4.66 9.74
CA PRO A 56 5.52 -5.88 10.44
C PRO A 56 4.35 -6.65 11.07
N LYS A 57 3.15 -6.05 11.16
CA LYS A 57 1.97 -6.68 11.76
C LYS A 57 1.36 -7.77 10.87
N ASP A 58 1.28 -7.50 9.58
CA ASP A 58 0.61 -8.37 8.58
C ASP A 58 1.51 -8.68 7.37
N ASN A 59 2.80 -8.30 7.43
CA ASN A 59 3.74 -8.41 6.32
C ASN A 59 3.26 -7.75 5.00
N SER A 60 2.37 -6.77 5.12
CA SER A 60 1.81 -6.02 3.99
C SER A 60 2.73 -4.87 3.58
N PHE A 61 2.79 -4.61 2.28
CA PHE A 61 3.57 -3.52 1.70
C PHE A 61 2.62 -2.42 1.23
N SER A 62 2.90 -1.19 1.64
CA SER A 62 2.11 0.00 1.30
C SER A 62 2.98 1.00 0.54
N LEU A 63 2.50 1.58 -0.57
CA LEU A 63 3.30 2.56 -1.33
C LEU A 63 3.64 3.80 -0.48
N LYS A 64 4.87 4.31 -0.61
CA LYS A 64 5.28 5.56 0.03
C LYS A 64 4.64 6.77 -0.62
N GLU A 65 4.27 7.76 0.19
CA GLU A 65 3.57 8.97 -0.25
C GLU A 65 4.31 9.73 -1.38
N HIS A 66 5.62 9.91 -1.24
CA HIS A 66 6.43 10.62 -2.23
C HIS A 66 6.48 9.95 -3.62
N LEU A 67 6.05 8.70 -3.75
CA LEU A 67 5.99 8.01 -5.05
C LEU A 67 4.66 8.14 -5.74
N PHE A 68 3.61 8.55 -5.04
CA PHE A 68 2.30 8.78 -5.64
C PHE A 68 2.37 9.84 -6.75
N GLN A 69 3.23 10.84 -6.57
CA GLN A 69 3.53 11.89 -7.56
C GLN A 69 4.41 11.41 -8.74
N THR A 70 5.00 10.21 -8.67
CA THR A 70 5.71 9.57 -9.80
C THR A 70 4.79 8.65 -10.62
N LEU A 71 3.54 8.43 -10.17
CA LEU A 71 2.59 7.55 -10.85
C LEU A 71 2.13 8.14 -12.18
N GLN A 72 1.99 7.28 -13.18
CA GLN A 72 1.47 7.67 -14.49
C GLN A 72 0.04 7.16 -14.66
N ASN A 73 -0.91 8.05 -14.97
CA ASN A 73 -2.30 7.69 -15.23
C ASN A 73 -2.49 6.77 -16.46
N ASN A 74 -1.54 6.76 -17.40
CA ASN A 74 -1.60 5.97 -18.63
C ASN A 74 -0.85 4.64 -18.54
N TRP A 75 -0.77 4.04 -17.36
CA TRP A 75 -0.22 2.69 -17.24
C TRP A 75 -1.08 1.69 -18.02
N LEU A 76 -0.45 0.93 -18.93
CA LEU A 76 -1.13 -0.04 -19.80
C LEU A 76 -1.80 -1.20 -19.04
N GLY A 77 -1.43 -1.41 -17.77
CA GLY A 77 -2.03 -2.42 -16.90
C GLY A 77 -3.21 -1.92 -16.06
N TYR A 78 -3.58 -0.64 -16.14
CA TYR A 78 -4.71 -0.12 -15.38
C TYR A 78 -5.98 -0.12 -16.22
N THR A 79 -6.97 -0.83 -15.70
CA THR A 79 -8.35 -0.70 -16.16
C THR A 79 -8.92 0.66 -15.78
N GLU A 80 -10.02 1.07 -16.38
CA GLU A 80 -10.71 2.31 -16.00
C GLU A 80 -11.08 2.35 -14.51
N ILE A 81 -11.44 1.18 -13.96
CA ILE A 81 -11.73 0.99 -12.54
C ILE A 81 -10.47 1.25 -11.69
N ASP A 82 -9.32 0.72 -12.10
CA ASP A 82 -8.05 0.94 -11.41
C ASP A 82 -7.65 2.43 -11.42
N ARG A 83 -7.91 3.13 -12.53
CA ARG A 83 -7.63 4.58 -12.64
C ARG A 83 -8.50 5.40 -11.69
N GLN A 84 -9.79 5.06 -11.61
CA GLN A 84 -10.72 5.70 -10.67
C GLN A 84 -10.32 5.42 -9.22
N ASN A 85 -9.95 4.18 -8.90
CA ASN A 85 -9.47 3.79 -7.59
C ASN A 85 -8.18 4.54 -7.22
N LEU A 86 -7.22 4.62 -8.14
CA LEU A 86 -6.00 5.38 -7.94
C LEU A 86 -6.29 6.85 -7.65
N LYS A 87 -7.22 7.47 -8.40
CA LYS A 87 -7.66 8.85 -8.18
C LYS A 87 -8.24 9.03 -6.78
N LEU A 88 -9.06 8.09 -6.31
CA LEU A 88 -9.59 8.10 -4.93
C LEU A 88 -8.48 7.96 -3.89
N ILE A 89 -7.52 7.06 -4.09
CA ILE A 89 -6.40 6.83 -3.17
C ILE A 89 -5.49 8.07 -3.09
N LEU A 90 -5.25 8.72 -4.24
CA LEU A 90 -4.51 9.97 -4.32
C LEU A 90 -5.25 11.11 -3.62
N SER A 91 -6.56 11.22 -3.81
CA SER A 91 -7.39 12.24 -3.18
C SER A 91 -7.59 12.02 -1.67
N ARG A 92 -7.54 10.78 -1.19
CA ARG A 92 -7.80 10.41 0.22
C ARG A 92 -6.54 10.36 1.08
N LYS A 93 -5.34 10.52 0.53
CA LYS A 93 -4.08 10.33 1.27
C LYS A 93 -3.25 11.62 1.28
N PRO A 94 -3.27 12.32 2.43
CA PRO A 94 -2.15 12.21 3.35
C PRO A 94 -2.65 12.15 4.81
N ALA A 95 -2.72 10.95 5.37
CA ALA A 95 -2.60 10.77 6.81
C ALA A 95 -2.27 9.30 7.04
N LEU A 96 -1.10 9.06 7.64
CA LEU A 96 -0.92 7.84 8.40
C LEU A 96 -2.12 7.71 9.33
N SER A 97 -2.84 6.59 9.21
CA SER A 97 -3.71 6.13 10.29
C SER A 97 -2.80 5.71 11.46
N GLN A 98 -2.27 6.70 12.17
CA GLN A 98 -1.86 6.57 13.56
C GLN A 98 -3.17 6.69 14.35
N ASN A 99 -3.85 5.57 14.58
CA ASN A 99 -4.60 5.32 15.81
C ASN A 99 -5.32 3.98 15.73
N ALA A 100 -4.74 2.98 16.38
CA ALA A 100 -5.50 2.02 17.17
C ALA A 100 -4.55 1.30 18.13
N THR A 101 -3.82 2.05 18.96
CA THR A 101 -3.20 1.50 20.18
C THR A 101 -3.21 2.55 21.28
N SER A 102 -4.34 2.63 21.98
CA SER A 102 -4.44 2.94 23.41
C SER A 102 -5.88 2.59 23.77
N SER A 103 -6.10 1.45 24.41
CA SER A 103 -5.93 1.20 25.85
C SER A 103 -7.32 1.23 26.50
N SER A 104 -7.84 0.03 26.74
CA SER A 104 -8.51 -0.39 27.97
C SER A 104 -9.09 0.71 28.87
N GLN A 105 -10.43 0.81 28.91
CA GLN A 105 -11.23 0.90 30.14
C GLN A 105 -12.70 0.69 29.76
N ALA A 106 -13.22 -0.54 29.87
CA ALA A 106 -13.77 -1.12 31.10
C ALA A 106 -15.00 -0.34 31.61
N THR A 107 -16.14 -0.94 31.30
CA THR A 107 -17.43 -0.92 32.00
C THR A 107 -17.40 -0.52 33.48
N SER A 108 -18.19 0.49 33.87
CA SER A 108 -18.95 0.57 35.13
C SER A 108 -19.85 1.81 35.10
N LEU A 109 -21.17 1.64 34.93
CA LEU A 109 -22.19 1.51 35.99
C LEU A 109 -22.47 2.83 36.72
N GLY A 110 -23.69 3.35 36.49
CA GLY A 110 -24.37 4.27 37.42
C GLY A 110 -25.47 5.10 36.74
N PRO A 111 -26.75 4.70 36.83
CA PRO A 111 -27.85 5.65 36.73
C PRO A 111 -28.03 6.32 38.10
N SER A 112 -28.14 7.64 38.14
CA SER A 112 -28.72 8.31 39.31
C SER A 112 -29.50 9.51 38.87
N GLU A 113 -30.81 9.28 38.82
CA GLU A 113 -31.85 10.27 39.00
C GLU A 113 -31.72 10.99 40.35
N ARG A 114 -32.52 12.07 40.49
CA ARG A 114 -32.76 12.99 41.63
C ARG A 114 -31.92 14.26 41.63
N ASP A 115 -32.45 15.42 41.97
CA ASP A 115 -33.80 15.93 42.27
C ASP A 115 -33.65 17.47 42.27
N ALA A 116 -34.78 18.18 42.28
CA ALA A 116 -34.93 19.64 42.29
C ALA A 116 -34.35 20.30 43.59
N PRO A 117 -34.49 21.64 43.82
CA PRO A 117 -35.71 22.45 43.72
C PRO A 117 -35.63 23.66 42.77
#